data_AF-A0AAX6MBG9-F1
#
_entry.id   AF-A0AAX6MBG9-F1
#
_cell.length_a   1.000
_cell.length_b   1.000
_cell.length_c   1.000
_cell.angle_alpha   90.00
_cell.angle_beta   90.00
_cell.angle_gamma   90.00
#
_symmetry.space_group_name_H-M   'P 1'
#
loop_
_entity.id
_entity.type
_entity.pdbx_description
1 polymer ?
#
loop_
_entity_poly.entity_id
_entity_poly.type
_entity_poly.pdbx_seq_one_letter_code
_entity_poly.pdbx_strand_id
1 'polypeptide(L)'
;MAVSPEAVLGTTVAFSFILFGNAITQSFMGVPALLVDFPSPSSPEHPARARLLGRQWPVFWVVGNQFFRPISTLGIFGYAYTSWVASSQGPDGRLGDWRPYAVSALCHLITVVHSAANMQPINQKIDALREPKGKVDPKQAESYARKWIKFNTVRLITPVVAGSLALFQLLRTN
;
A
#
# COMPACT_ATOMS: atom_id res chain seq x y z
N MET A 1 28.32 -2.11 16.02
CA MET A 1 27.30 -2.99 16.64
C MET A 1 26.60 -3.75 15.54
N ALA A 2 26.52 -5.08 15.65
CA ALA A 2 25.72 -5.88 14.71
C ALA A 2 24.23 -5.66 15.02
N VAL A 3 23.40 -5.46 14.00
CA VAL A 3 21.94 -5.37 14.16
C VAL A 3 21.40 -6.77 14.40
N SER A 4 20.61 -6.98 15.45
CA SER A 4 20.04 -8.30 15.74
C SER A 4 18.91 -8.66 14.77
N PRO A 5 18.71 -9.94 14.44
CA PRO A 5 17.58 -10.38 13.61
C PRO A 5 16.21 -9.96 14.17
N GLU A 6 16.06 -9.93 15.50
CA GLU A 6 14.84 -9.50 16.17
C GLU A 6 14.56 -8.01 15.96
N ALA A 7 15.61 -7.17 15.91
CA ALA A 7 15.45 -5.75 15.60
C ALA A 7 15.00 -5.53 14.15
N VAL A 8 15.54 -6.33 13.21
CA VAL A 8 15.07 -6.33 11.81
C VAL A 8 13.62 -6.77 11.73
N LEU A 9 13.26 -7.89 12.37
CA LEU A 9 11.89 -8.41 12.39
C LEU A 9 10.91 -7.40 12.99
N GLY A 10 11.21 -6.84 14.17
CA GLY A 10 10.37 -5.84 14.83
C GLY A 10 10.13 -4.60 13.97
N THR A 11 11.19 -4.10 13.31
CA THR A 11 11.09 -2.99 12.35
C THR A 11 10.19 -3.35 11.16
N THR A 12 10.32 -4.57 10.64
CA THR A 12 9.56 -5.04 9.49
C THR A 12 8.07 -5.23 9.83
N VAL A 13 7.75 -5.68 11.05
CA VAL A 13 6.37 -5.71 11.58
C VAL A 13 5.80 -4.30 11.68
N ALA A 14 6.57 -3.33 12.18
CA ALA A 14 6.13 -1.94 12.23
C ALA A 14 5.83 -1.38 10.83
N PHE A 15 6.67 -1.67 9.84
CA PHE A 15 6.43 -1.30 8.43
C PHE A 15 5.10 -1.84 7.91
N SER A 16 4.78 -3.11 8.18
CA SER A 16 3.51 -3.73 7.79
C SER A 16 2.30 -2.94 8.32
N PHE A 17 2.32 -2.55 9.61
CA PHE A 17 1.21 -1.82 10.21
C PHE A 17 1.17 -0.32 9.82
N ILE A 18 2.31 0.31 9.53
CA ILE A 18 2.36 1.66 8.94
C ILE A 18 1.67 1.66 7.57
N LEU A 19 1.98 0.68 6.71
CA LEU A 19 1.37 0.55 5.39
C LEU A 19 -0.14 0.29 5.47
N PHE A 20 -0.55 -0.58 6.41
CA PHE A 20 -1.96 -0.82 6.69
C PHE A 20 -2.70 0.45 7.12
N GLY A 21 -2.16 1.18 8.10
CA GLY A 21 -2.73 2.44 8.57
C GLY A 21 -2.88 3.45 7.44
N ASN A 22 -1.85 3.62 6.61
CA ASN A 22 -1.92 4.46 5.42
C ASN A 22 -3.04 4.01 4.45
N ALA A 23 -3.14 2.71 4.17
CA ALA A 23 -4.16 2.20 3.26
C ALA A 23 -5.58 2.48 3.79
N ILE A 24 -5.81 2.36 5.11
CA ILE A 24 -7.07 2.76 5.75
C ILE A 24 -7.33 4.24 5.53
N THR A 25 -6.40 5.11 5.93
CA THR A 25 -6.59 6.56 5.86
C THR A 25 -6.91 7.00 4.44
N GLN A 26 -6.20 6.47 3.44
CA GLN A 26 -6.45 6.83 2.04
C GLN A 26 -7.80 6.31 1.53
N SER A 27 -8.15 5.05 1.80
CA SER A 27 -9.35 4.41 1.25
C SER A 27 -10.64 4.81 1.91
N PHE A 28 -10.62 5.09 3.22
CA PHE A 28 -11.84 5.29 4.02
C PHE A 28 -12.04 6.74 4.48
N MET A 29 -11.00 7.59 4.38
CA MET A 29 -11.10 9.00 4.78
C MET A 29 -10.71 9.92 3.63
N GLY A 30 -9.49 9.77 3.11
CA GLY A 30 -8.89 10.68 2.13
C GLY A 30 -9.65 10.75 0.81
N VAL A 31 -9.67 9.65 0.05
CA VAL A 31 -10.36 9.63 -1.25
C VAL A 31 -11.87 9.84 -1.11
N PRO A 32 -12.58 9.23 -0.14
CA PRO A 32 -13.99 9.54 0.10
C PRO A 32 -14.27 11.03 0.32
N ALA A 33 -13.43 11.76 1.07
CA ALA A 33 -13.59 13.20 1.26
C ALA A 33 -13.49 14.00 -0.06
N LEU A 34 -12.69 13.53 -1.03
CA LEU A 34 -12.63 14.15 -2.37
C LEU A 34 -13.90 13.90 -3.20
N LEU A 35 -14.63 12.84 -2.87
CA LEU A 35 -15.82 12.38 -3.60
C LEU A 35 -17.14 12.80 -2.94
N VAL A 36 -17.12 13.44 -1.77
CA VAL A 36 -18.31 14.04 -1.18
C VAL A 36 -18.89 15.05 -2.18
N ASP A 37 -20.19 14.93 -2.42
CA ASP A 37 -20.99 15.73 -3.35
C ASP A 37 -20.39 15.80 -4.76
N PHE A 38 -19.76 14.72 -5.24
CA PHE A 38 -19.25 14.68 -6.61
C PHE A 38 -20.44 14.76 -7.60
N PRO A 39 -20.49 15.77 -8.47
CA PRO A 39 -21.64 16.01 -9.34
C PRO A 39 -21.72 14.94 -10.43
N SER A 40 -22.92 14.68 -10.95
CA SER A 40 -23.11 13.69 -12.03
C SER A 40 -22.34 14.07 -13.31
N PRO A 41 -21.94 13.12 -14.17
CA PRO A 41 -21.23 13.42 -15.42
C PRO A 41 -21.99 14.31 -16.42
N SER A 42 -23.30 14.47 -16.25
CA SER A 42 -24.14 15.37 -17.06
C SER A 42 -24.26 16.77 -16.47
N SER A 43 -23.82 17.00 -15.23
CA SER A 43 -23.87 18.30 -14.57
C SER A 43 -22.86 19.28 -15.18
N PRO A 44 -23.21 20.57 -15.34
CA PRO A 44 -22.28 21.62 -15.79
C PRO A 44 -21.10 21.83 -14.82
N GLU A 45 -21.22 21.44 -13.55
CA GLU A 45 -20.18 21.59 -12.53
C GLU A 45 -19.13 20.47 -12.56
N HIS A 46 -19.44 19.35 -13.21
CA HIS A 46 -18.59 18.16 -13.23
C HIS A 46 -17.18 18.40 -13.76
N PRO A 47 -16.97 19.13 -14.87
CA PRO A 47 -15.62 19.39 -15.37
C PRO A 47 -14.75 20.18 -14.39
N ALA A 48 -15.34 21.08 -13.60
CA ALA A 48 -14.62 21.82 -12.57
C ALA A 48 -14.20 20.90 -11.41
N ARG A 49 -15.14 20.07 -10.91
CA ARG A 49 -14.85 19.12 -9.82
C ARG A 49 -13.84 18.04 -10.22
N ALA A 50 -13.92 17.51 -11.45
CA ALA A 50 -12.94 16.57 -11.99
C ALA A 50 -11.52 17.17 -12.06
N ARG A 51 -11.40 18.42 -12.51
CA ARG A 51 -10.11 19.14 -12.50
C ARG A 51 -9.56 19.35 -11.10
N LEU A 52 -10.43 19.69 -10.14
CA LEU A 52 -10.02 19.83 -8.74
C LEU A 52 -9.51 18.51 -8.16
N LEU A 53 -10.21 17.40 -8.41
CA LEU A 53 -9.74 16.06 -8.04
C LEU A 53 -8.34 15.78 -8.59
N GLY A 54 -8.12 16.03 -9.87
CA GLY A 54 -6.80 15.84 -10.49
C GLY A 54 -5.70 16.73 -9.89
N ARG A 55 -6.02 17.97 -9.50
CA ARG A 55 -5.09 18.87 -8.81
C ARG A 55 -4.75 18.44 -7.39
N GLN A 56 -5.71 17.85 -6.67
CA GLN A 56 -5.51 17.36 -5.31
C GLN A 56 -4.81 16.00 -5.28
N TRP A 57 -4.96 15.20 -6.35
CA TRP A 57 -4.48 13.83 -6.42
C TRP A 57 -3.00 13.66 -6.05
N PRO A 58 -2.03 14.48 -6.54
CA PRO A 58 -0.62 14.35 -6.19
C PRO A 58 -0.31 14.27 -4.70
N VAL A 59 -1.09 14.93 -3.84
CA VAL A 59 -0.93 14.88 -2.39
C VAL A 59 -1.11 13.45 -1.85
N PHE A 60 -1.99 12.67 -2.48
CA PHE A 60 -2.28 11.29 -2.08
C PHE A 60 -1.30 10.27 -2.66
N TRP A 61 -0.89 10.42 -3.93
CA TRP A 61 -0.12 9.36 -4.61
C TRP A 61 1.39 9.63 -4.74
N VAL A 62 1.84 10.89 -4.83
CA VAL A 62 3.29 11.21 -4.94
C VAL A 62 3.99 10.95 -3.62
N VAL A 63 3.41 11.44 -2.51
CA VAL A 63 3.89 11.13 -1.15
C VAL A 63 3.93 9.62 -0.95
N GLY A 64 2.88 8.91 -1.41
CA GLY A 64 2.85 7.46 -1.27
C GLY A 64 3.92 6.73 -2.08
N ASN A 65 4.29 7.23 -3.26
CA ASN A 65 5.38 6.68 -4.04
C ASN A 65 6.75 6.93 -3.41
N GLN A 66 6.96 8.10 -2.83
CA GLN A 66 8.25 8.47 -2.23
C GLN A 66 8.48 7.86 -0.86
N PHE A 67 7.42 7.65 -0.07
CA PHE A 67 7.53 7.17 1.31
C PHE A 67 7.16 5.71 1.48
N PHE A 68 5.98 5.28 1.03
CA PHE A 68 5.47 3.94 1.30
C PHE A 68 6.07 2.86 0.41
N ARG A 69 6.48 3.18 -0.83
CA ARG A 69 7.11 2.19 -1.71
C ARG A 69 8.47 1.74 -1.17
N PRO A 70 9.37 2.64 -0.70
CA PRO A 70 10.57 2.22 0.04
C PRO A 70 10.27 1.36 1.27
N ILE A 71 9.26 1.73 2.07
CA ILE A 71 8.85 0.94 3.25
C ILE A 71 8.44 -0.49 2.84
N SER A 72 7.63 -0.66 1.78
CA SER A 72 7.30 -1.99 1.28
C SER A 72 8.52 -2.76 0.78
N THR A 73 9.45 -2.11 0.08
CA THR A 73 10.70 -2.74 -0.36
C THR A 73 11.55 -3.21 0.82
N LEU A 74 11.68 -2.38 1.87
CA LEU A 74 12.34 -2.78 3.11
C LEU A 74 11.58 -3.92 3.80
N GLY A 75 10.25 -3.93 3.70
CA GLY A 75 9.38 -5.04 4.10
C GLY A 75 9.75 -6.37 3.45
N ILE A 76 9.96 -6.37 2.13
CA ILE A 76 10.38 -7.56 1.36
C ILE A 76 11.71 -8.09 1.91
N PHE A 77 12.74 -7.23 1.96
CA PHE A 77 14.08 -7.66 2.35
C PHE A 77 14.19 -8.01 3.83
N GLY A 78 13.51 -7.27 4.71
CA GLY A 78 13.51 -7.52 6.16
C GLY A 78 12.88 -8.87 6.50
N TYR A 79 11.73 -9.20 5.91
CA TYR A 79 11.11 -10.50 6.10
C TYR A 79 11.87 -11.63 5.39
N ALA A 80 12.42 -11.40 4.20
CA ALA A 80 13.25 -12.40 3.52
C ALA A 80 14.53 -12.72 4.33
N TYR A 81 15.18 -11.70 4.89
CA TYR A 81 16.32 -11.86 5.79
C TYR A 81 15.92 -12.64 7.04
N THR A 82 14.82 -12.27 7.70
CA THR A 82 14.34 -12.97 8.90
C THR A 82 14.00 -14.43 8.59
N SER A 83 13.36 -14.69 7.45
CA SER A 83 13.09 -16.04 6.95
C SER A 83 14.37 -16.85 6.77
N TRP A 84 15.39 -16.26 6.15
CA TRP A 84 16.67 -16.93 5.95
C TRP A 84 17.36 -17.25 7.28
N VAL A 85 17.41 -16.30 8.22
CA VAL A 85 17.99 -16.52 9.56
C VAL A 85 17.21 -17.60 10.32
N ALA A 86 15.88 -17.55 10.33
CA ALA A 86 15.07 -18.59 10.98
C ALA A 86 15.32 -19.97 10.36
N SER A 87 15.48 -20.05 9.04
CA SER A 87 15.75 -21.31 8.35
C SER A 87 17.11 -21.92 8.71
N SER A 88 18.11 -21.10 9.04
CA SER A 88 19.44 -21.57 9.43
C SER A 88 19.54 -21.94 10.92
N GLN A 89 18.66 -21.41 11.76
CA GLN A 89 18.56 -21.79 13.18
C GLN A 89 17.82 -23.12 13.40
N GLY A 90 17.00 -23.56 12.44
CA GLY A 90 16.18 -24.76 12.56
C GLY A 90 14.88 -24.56 13.35
N PRO A 91 14.05 -25.61 13.52
CA PRO A 91 12.70 -25.52 14.09
C PRO A 91 12.66 -25.00 15.54
N ASP A 92 13.71 -25.27 16.31
CA ASP A 92 13.84 -24.87 17.71
C ASP A 92 14.60 -23.53 17.88
N GLY A 93 14.83 -22.82 16.77
CA GLY A 93 15.45 -21.51 16.75
C GLY A 93 14.58 -20.44 17.41
N ARG A 94 15.22 -19.37 17.92
CA ARG A 94 14.55 -18.27 18.63
C ARG A 94 13.51 -17.53 17.79
N LEU A 95 13.67 -17.57 16.47
CA LEU A 95 12.76 -16.93 15.52
C LEU A 95 11.59 -17.83 15.09
N GLY A 96 11.56 -19.11 15.49
CA GLY A 96 10.49 -20.05 15.15
C GLY A 96 10.51 -20.51 13.69
N ASP A 97 9.33 -20.83 13.13
CA ASP A 97 9.21 -21.32 11.75
C ASP A 97 9.51 -20.18 10.76
N TRP A 98 10.35 -20.45 9.76
CA TRP A 98 10.73 -19.49 8.73
C TRP A 98 9.59 -19.21 7.74
N ARG A 99 8.69 -20.17 7.52
CA ARG A 99 7.68 -20.10 6.44
C ARG A 99 6.77 -18.88 6.52
N PRO A 100 6.25 -18.47 7.70
CA PRO A 100 5.41 -17.28 7.80
C PRO A 100 6.16 -15.98 7.46
N TYR A 101 7.47 -15.89 7.71
CA TYR A 101 8.27 -14.74 7.27
C TYR A 101 8.44 -14.73 5.75
N ALA A 102 8.64 -15.87 5.11
CA ALA A 102 8.66 -15.95 3.64
C ALA A 102 7.32 -15.51 3.02
N VAL A 103 6.19 -15.96 3.59
CA VAL A 103 4.85 -15.50 3.17
C VAL A 103 4.70 -13.99 3.38
N SER A 104 5.19 -13.47 4.51
CA SER A 104 5.18 -12.03 4.80
C SER A 104 5.98 -11.22 3.78
N ALA A 105 7.16 -11.69 3.37
CA ALA A 105 7.96 -11.07 2.31
C ALA A 105 7.20 -11.07 0.97
N LEU A 106 6.54 -12.18 0.63
CA LEU A 106 5.73 -12.30 -0.58
C LEU A 106 4.54 -11.33 -0.59
N CYS A 107 3.88 -11.12 0.55
CA CYS A 107 2.80 -10.13 0.68
C CYS A 107 3.28 -8.70 0.34
N HIS A 108 4.48 -8.31 0.79
CA HIS A 108 5.07 -7.02 0.42
C HIS A 108 5.46 -6.96 -1.06
N LEU A 109 5.95 -8.06 -1.64
CA LEU A 109 6.23 -8.14 -3.08
C LEU A 109 4.95 -7.95 -3.91
N ILE A 110 3.87 -8.64 -3.53
CA ILE A 110 2.54 -8.48 -4.14
C ILE A 110 2.10 -7.01 -4.05
N THR A 111 2.29 -6.35 -2.90
CA THR A 111 1.97 -4.94 -2.72
C THR A 111 2.69 -4.06 -3.74
N VAL A 112 3.99 -4.25 -3.92
CA VAL A 112 4.83 -3.46 -4.84
C VAL A 112 4.44 -3.71 -6.29
N VAL A 113 4.28 -4.97 -6.69
CA VAL A 113 3.90 -5.35 -8.06
C VAL A 113 2.50 -4.85 -8.39
N HIS A 114 1.53 -5.06 -7.50
CA HIS A 114 0.15 -4.56 -7.66
C HIS A 114 0.12 -3.04 -7.76
N SER A 115 0.90 -2.34 -6.93
CA SER A 115 1.01 -0.89 -7.02
C SER A 115 1.52 -0.46 -8.40
N ALA A 116 2.60 -1.08 -8.89
CA ALA A 116 3.20 -0.75 -10.17
C ALA A 116 2.26 -1.03 -11.36
N ALA A 117 1.70 -2.23 -11.42
CA ALA A 117 0.92 -2.70 -12.57
C ALA A 117 -0.51 -2.14 -12.59
N ASN A 118 -1.14 -1.97 -11.43
CA ASN A 118 -2.57 -1.68 -11.35
C ASN A 118 -2.87 -0.27 -10.82
N MET A 119 -2.12 0.20 -9.81
CA MET A 119 -2.41 1.49 -9.18
C MET A 119 -1.78 2.67 -9.93
N GLN A 120 -0.53 2.57 -10.40
CA GLN A 120 0.13 3.67 -11.12
C GLN A 120 -0.65 4.12 -12.38
N PRO A 121 -1.20 3.22 -13.22
CA PRO A 121 -1.99 3.65 -14.36
C PRO A 121 -3.25 4.42 -13.97
N ILE A 122 -3.90 4.04 -12.86
CA ILE A 122 -5.06 4.78 -12.34
C ILE A 122 -4.62 6.14 -11.80
N ASN A 123 -3.50 6.20 -11.07
CA ASN A 123 -2.94 7.47 -10.58
C ASN A 123 -2.66 8.46 -11.70
N GLN A 124 -2.07 7.98 -12.80
CA GLN A 124 -1.79 8.80 -13.98
C GLN A 124 -3.07 9.32 -14.64
N LYS A 125 -4.13 8.51 -14.72
CA LYS A 125 -5.43 8.95 -15.24
C LYS A 125 -6.05 10.03 -14.38
N ILE A 126 -6.01 9.89 -13.05
CA ILE A 126 -6.58 10.89 -12.14
C ILE A 126 -5.74 12.17 -12.15
N ASP A 127 -4.39 12.06 -12.12
CA ASP A 127 -3.50 13.23 -12.25
C ASP A 127 -3.76 14.00 -13.57
N ALA A 128 -3.95 13.28 -14.68
CA ALA A 128 -4.24 13.88 -15.98
C ALA A 128 -5.55 14.70 -15.99
N LEU A 129 -6.48 14.49 -15.05
CA LEU A 129 -7.70 15.29 -14.95
C LEU A 129 -7.41 16.77 -14.65
N ARG A 130 -6.24 17.11 -14.08
CA ARG A 130 -5.85 18.51 -13.84
C ARG A 130 -5.78 19.32 -15.14
N GLU A 131 -5.36 18.67 -16.23
CA GLU A 131 -5.24 19.21 -17.58
C GLU A 131 -5.59 18.13 -18.61
N PRO A 132 -6.88 17.87 -18.87
CA PRO A 132 -7.30 16.68 -19.60
C PRO A 132 -6.72 16.57 -21.02
N LYS A 133 -6.55 17.68 -21.76
CA LYS A 133 -5.93 17.79 -23.10
C LYS A 133 -6.14 16.57 -24.03
N GLY A 134 -7.34 15.97 -24.02
CA GLY A 134 -7.68 14.76 -24.79
C GLY A 134 -7.09 13.42 -24.30
N LYS A 135 -6.31 13.42 -23.21
CA LYS A 135 -5.65 12.23 -22.63
C LYS A 135 -6.54 11.41 -21.71
N VAL A 136 -7.59 12.03 -21.17
CA VAL A 136 -8.51 11.41 -20.21
C VAL A 136 -9.90 12.01 -20.34
N ASP A 137 -10.94 11.19 -20.16
CA ASP A 137 -12.33 11.63 -20.11
C ASP A 137 -12.68 12.12 -18.70
N PRO A 138 -12.99 13.42 -18.50
CA PRO A 138 -13.39 13.94 -17.20
C PRO A 138 -14.63 13.25 -16.63
N LYS A 139 -15.53 12.74 -17.47
CA LYS A 139 -16.76 12.04 -17.03
C LYS A 139 -16.47 10.76 -16.24
N GLN A 140 -15.26 10.21 -16.37
CA GLN A 140 -14.81 9.01 -15.66
C GLN A 140 -14.10 9.33 -14.33
N ALA A 141 -14.01 10.60 -13.93
CA ALA A 141 -13.23 11.03 -12.75
C ALA A 141 -13.61 10.26 -11.47
N GLU A 142 -14.89 10.21 -11.14
CA GLU A 142 -15.38 9.48 -9.97
C GLU A 142 -15.13 7.97 -10.08
N SER A 143 -15.36 7.39 -11.27
CA SER A 143 -15.13 5.97 -11.55
C SER A 143 -13.67 5.58 -11.31
N TYR A 144 -12.72 6.42 -11.73
CA TYR A 144 -11.30 6.18 -11.48
C TYR A 144 -10.96 6.21 -9.99
N ALA A 145 -11.46 7.19 -9.23
CA ALA A 145 -11.22 7.29 -7.80
C ALA A 145 -11.84 6.10 -7.02
N ARG A 146 -13.07 5.68 -7.36
CA ARG A 146 -13.70 4.49 -6.77
C ARG A 146 -12.96 3.20 -7.12
N LYS A 147 -12.51 3.08 -8.37
CA LYS A 147 -11.68 1.94 -8.80
C LYS A 147 -10.35 1.91 -8.04
N TRP A 148 -9.75 3.08 -7.81
CA TRP A 148 -8.54 3.20 -7.00
C TRP A 148 -8.76 2.68 -5.58
N ILE A 149 -9.85 3.08 -4.90
CA ILE A 149 -10.20 2.58 -3.56
C ILE A 149 -10.30 1.05 -3.56
N LYS A 150 -11.04 0.48 -4.53
CA LYS A 150 -11.21 -0.97 -4.66
C LYS A 150 -9.86 -1.68 -4.84
N PHE A 151 -8.96 -1.13 -5.63
CA PHE A 151 -7.65 -1.71 -5.86
C PHE A 151 -6.72 -1.53 -4.66
N ASN A 152 -6.90 -0.46 -3.88
CA ASN A 152 -6.14 -0.23 -2.66
C ASN A 152 -6.45 -1.26 -1.56
N THR A 153 -7.56 -2.01 -1.65
CA THR A 153 -7.87 -3.13 -0.75
C THR A 153 -6.76 -4.19 -0.72
N VAL A 154 -6.06 -4.43 -1.83
CA VAL A 154 -4.90 -5.34 -1.85
C VAL A 154 -3.78 -4.81 -0.95
N ARG A 155 -3.52 -3.50 -1.02
CA ARG A 155 -2.52 -2.79 -0.19
C ARG A 155 -2.96 -2.65 1.27
N LEU A 156 -4.22 -2.94 1.59
CA LEU A 156 -4.74 -3.04 2.95
C LEU A 156 -4.55 -4.45 3.49
N ILE A 157 -4.97 -5.47 2.74
CA ILE A 157 -4.97 -6.87 3.19
C ILE A 157 -3.55 -7.40 3.33
N THR A 158 -2.69 -7.18 2.32
CA THR A 158 -1.38 -7.83 2.27
C THR A 158 -0.44 -7.40 3.41
N PRO A 159 -0.33 -6.11 3.82
CA PRO A 159 0.46 -5.76 4.98
C PRO A 159 -0.13 -6.27 6.30
N VAL A 160 -1.45 -6.34 6.44
CA VAL A 160 -2.10 -6.92 7.64
C VAL A 160 -1.75 -8.38 7.79
N VAL A 161 -1.84 -9.16 6.70
CA VAL A 161 -1.48 -10.58 6.72
C VAL A 161 0.00 -10.75 7.07
N ALA A 162 0.90 -10.00 6.42
CA ALA A 162 2.32 -10.04 6.70
C ALA A 162 2.65 -9.70 8.17
N GLY A 163 2.15 -8.56 8.65
CA GLY A 163 2.36 -8.10 10.02
C GLY A 163 1.82 -9.09 11.06
N SER A 164 0.61 -9.62 10.83
CA SER A 164 -0.05 -10.55 11.76
C SER A 164 0.64 -11.91 11.83
N LEU A 165 1.04 -12.48 10.69
CA LEU A 165 1.77 -13.75 10.66
C LEU A 165 3.11 -13.64 11.37
N ALA A 166 3.86 -12.58 11.09
CA ALA A 166 5.16 -12.33 11.71
C ALA A 166 5.04 -12.04 13.21
N LEU A 167 4.05 -11.23 13.62
CA LEU A 167 3.78 -10.93 15.02
C LEU A 167 3.33 -12.18 15.79
N PHE A 168 2.48 -13.01 15.19
CA PHE A 168 2.05 -14.26 15.79
C PHE A 168 3.22 -15.21 16.05
N GLN A 169 4.16 -15.35 15.10
CA GLN A 169 5.38 -16.12 15.32
C GLN A 169 6.19 -15.57 16.50
N LEU A 170 6.40 -14.26 16.55
CA LEU A 170 7.16 -13.60 17.62
C LEU A 170 6.50 -13.75 19.01
N LEU A 171 5.16 -13.77 19.08
CA LEU A 171 4.43 -13.96 20.33
C LEU A 171 4.36 -15.42 20.77
N ARG A 172 4.52 -16.37 19.85
CA ARG A 172 4.47 -17.82 20.15
C ARG A 172 5.82 -18.38 20.59
N THR A 173 6.93 -17.74 20.20
CA THR A 173 8.29 -18.15 20.57
C THR A 173 8.76 -17.63 21.93
N ASN A 174 7.94 -16.85 22.63
CA ASN A 174 8.11 -16.50 24.06
C ASN A 174 7.19 -17.36 24.92
#